data_AF-A0A971B1L5-F1
#
_entry.id   AF-A0A971B1L5-F1
#
_cell.length_a   1.000
_cell.length_b   1.000
_cell.length_c   1.000
_cell.angle_alpha   90.00
_cell.angle_beta   90.00
_cell.angle_gamma   90.00
#
_symmetry.space_group_name_H-M   'P 1'
#
loop_
_entity.id
_entity.type
_entity.pdbx_description
1 polymer ?
#
loop_
_entity_poly.entity_id
_entity_poly.type
_entity_poly.pdbx_seq_one_letter_code
_entity_poly.pdbx_strand_id
1 'polypeptide(L)'
;MATSMERSALHVEGKDDLYAIVNLLMRHGVDYENRRSELPELREIGSCEKVLVGMETAVKTSTGRAIGFVLDADSPIENRWNAVRVRLQRVDVVVPGTPLPVGFVAESAKYKSTVGV
;
A
#
# COMPACT_ATOMS: atom_id res chain seq x y z
N MET A 1 30.53 -1.30 -1.63
CA MET A 1 29.36 -1.14 -2.52
C MET A 1 28.15 -0.92 -1.63
N ALA A 2 27.57 0.28 -1.62
CA ALA A 2 26.36 0.54 -0.86
C ALA A 2 25.20 -0.12 -1.62
N THR A 3 24.73 -1.26 -1.15
CA THR A 3 23.42 -1.78 -1.54
C THR A 3 22.40 -0.70 -1.16
N SER A 4 21.87 0.01 -2.15
CA SER A 4 20.65 0.80 -1.96
C SER A 4 19.58 -0.20 -1.53
N MET A 5 19.35 -0.33 -0.22
CA MET A 5 18.25 -1.14 0.31
C MET A 5 16.97 -0.39 -0.06
N GLU A 6 16.38 -0.78 -1.18
CA GLU A 6 15.10 -0.23 -1.58
C GLU A 6 14.08 -0.51 -0.45
N ARG A 7 13.34 0.51 -0.02
CA ARG A 7 12.50 0.46 1.18
C ARG A 7 11.13 -0.17 0.89
N SER A 8 10.41 -0.62 1.92
CA SER A 8 8.96 -0.88 1.82
C SER A 8 8.25 0.40 1.40
N ALA A 9 7.07 0.31 0.79
CA ALA A 9 6.36 1.49 0.29
C ALA A 9 4.86 1.46 0.62
N LEU A 10 4.28 2.61 0.94
CA LEU A 10 2.84 2.81 1.11
C LEU A 10 2.36 3.81 0.05
N HIS A 11 1.55 3.33 -0.88
CA HIS A 11 1.00 4.13 -1.97
C HIS A 11 -0.33 4.70 -1.50
N VAL A 12 -0.41 6.02 -1.41
CA VAL A 12 -1.59 6.73 -0.94
C VAL A 12 -2.23 7.47 -2.10
N GLU A 13 -3.55 7.60 -2.06
CA GLU A 13 -4.31 8.27 -3.09
C GLU A 13 -3.95 9.76 -3.15
N GLY A 14 -4.15 10.49 -2.06
CA GLY A 14 -4.01 11.94 -2.03
C GLY A 14 -2.88 12.44 -1.14
N LYS A 15 -2.58 13.72 -1.31
CA LYS A 15 -1.67 14.47 -0.44
C LYS A 15 -2.20 14.57 0.99
N ASP A 16 -3.52 14.62 1.15
CA ASP A 16 -4.17 14.69 2.47
C ASP A 16 -3.95 13.40 3.25
N ASP A 17 -4.09 12.23 2.60
CA ASP A 17 -3.77 10.92 3.20
C ASP A 17 -2.32 10.83 3.63
N LEU A 18 -1.41 11.29 2.78
CA LEU A 18 0.01 11.32 3.06
C LEU A 18 0.29 12.07 4.36
N TYR A 19 -0.23 13.30 4.49
CA TYR A 19 -0.01 14.09 5.70
C TYR A 19 -0.78 13.57 6.90
N ALA A 20 -1.96 13.00 6.72
CA ALA A 20 -2.70 12.35 7.80
C ALA A 20 -1.87 11.21 8.40
N ILE A 21 -1.26 10.36 7.56
CA ILE A 21 -0.39 9.26 7.98
C ILE A 21 0.88 9.79 8.64
N VAL A 22 1.55 10.79 8.04
CA VAL A 22 2.75 11.40 8.65
C VAL A 22 2.45 11.95 10.04
N ASN A 23 1.36 12.72 10.18
CA ASN A 23 0.96 13.28 11.46
C ASN A 23 0.57 12.21 12.48
N LEU A 24 -0.09 11.13 12.05
CA LEU A 24 -0.41 9.99 12.91
C LEU A 24 0.88 9.32 13.42
N LEU A 25 1.84 9.06 12.53
CA LEU A 25 3.13 8.49 12.90
C LEU A 25 3.86 9.38 13.91
N MET A 26 3.96 10.68 13.65
CA MET A 26 4.61 11.65 14.55
C MET A 26 3.90 11.71 15.91
N ARG A 27 2.56 11.69 15.94
CA ARG A 27 1.77 11.64 17.17
C ARG A 27 2.07 10.42 18.03
N HIS A 28 2.46 9.31 17.41
CA HIS A 28 2.85 8.08 18.08
C HIS A 28 4.36 7.93 18.30
N GLY A 29 5.13 9.01 18.16
CA GLY A 29 6.57 9.03 18.42
C GLY A 29 7.44 8.49 17.28
N VAL A 30 6.86 8.26 16.10
CA VAL A 30 7.60 7.88 14.90
C VAL A 30 7.98 9.15 14.14
N ASP A 31 9.26 9.53 14.26
CA ASP A 31 9.85 10.67 13.57
C ASP A 31 10.05 10.38 12.08
N TYR A 32 9.03 10.71 11.29
CA TYR A 32 9.03 10.51 9.85
C TYR A 32 9.74 11.65 9.09
N GLU A 33 9.91 12.84 9.70
CA GLU A 33 10.58 13.98 9.09
C GLU A 33 12.07 13.70 8.86
N ASN A 34 12.71 12.98 9.79
CA ASN A 34 14.10 12.57 9.67
C ASN A 34 14.31 11.30 8.79
N ARG A 35 13.26 10.84 8.08
CA ARG A 35 13.26 9.83 7.00
C ARG A 35 14.25 8.66 7.17
N ARG A 36 14.25 8.04 8.35
CA ARG A 36 15.10 6.87 8.65
C ARG A 36 14.90 5.77 7.61
N SER A 37 15.96 5.02 7.31
CA SER A 37 15.94 3.93 6.32
C SER A 37 14.98 2.78 6.64
N GLU A 38 14.54 2.73 7.90
CA GLU A 38 13.69 1.68 8.46
C GLU A 38 12.19 1.95 8.22
N LEU A 39 11.83 3.21 7.93
CA LEU A 39 10.46 3.60 7.68
C LEU A 39 10.08 3.37 6.21
N PRO A 40 8.83 2.97 5.92
CA PRO A 40 8.37 2.81 4.56
C PRO A 40 8.36 4.16 3.84
N GLU A 41 8.58 4.15 2.53
CA GLU A 41 8.39 5.30 1.68
C GLU A 41 6.90 5.55 1.43
N LEU A 42 6.37 6.67 1.89
CA LEU A 42 5.04 7.15 1.52
C LEU A 42 5.07 7.78 0.12
N ARG A 43 4.21 7.30 -0.78
CA ARG A 43 4.13 7.74 -2.18
C ARG A 43 2.73 8.20 -2.52
N GLU A 44 2.56 9.50 -2.78
CA GLU A 44 1.33 10.05 -3.33
C GLU A 44 1.19 9.67 -4.81
N ILE A 45 0.02 9.14 -5.19
CA ILE A 45 -0.25 8.66 -6.56
C ILE A 45 -1.22 9.59 -7.31
N GLY A 46 -2.08 10.29 -6.58
CA GLY A 46 -2.95 11.36 -7.05
C GLY A 46 -4.36 10.95 -7.50
N SER A 47 -4.68 9.65 -7.55
CA SER A 47 -6.07 9.18 -7.68
C SER A 47 -6.24 7.69 -7.39
N CYS A 48 -7.44 7.31 -6.96
CA CYS A 48 -7.96 5.93 -6.88
C CYS A 48 -7.51 5.05 -8.05
N GLU A 49 -7.80 5.48 -9.28
CA GLU A 49 -7.63 4.71 -10.50
C GLU A 49 -6.15 4.46 -10.77
N LYS A 50 -5.31 5.48 -10.52
CA LYS A 50 -3.86 5.35 -10.67
C LYS A 50 -3.29 4.38 -9.65
N VAL A 51 -3.78 4.40 -8.40
CA VAL A 51 -3.39 3.39 -7.39
C VAL A 51 -3.75 2.00 -7.90
N LEU A 52 -5.01 1.78 -8.33
CA LEU A 52 -5.47 0.49 -8.83
C LEU A 52 -4.68 0.01 -10.06
N VAL A 53 -4.36 0.91 -11.00
CA VAL A 53 -3.51 0.61 -12.18
C VAL A 53 -2.09 0.26 -11.77
N GLY A 54 -1.52 0.97 -10.80
CA GLY A 54 -0.16 0.75 -10.31
C GLY A 54 0.00 -0.48 -9.41
N MET A 55 -1.07 -0.96 -8.76
CA MET A 55 -1.03 -2.03 -7.75
C MET A 55 -0.25 -3.27 -8.22
N GLU A 56 -0.60 -3.81 -9.38
CA GLU A 56 0.01 -5.03 -9.91
C GLU A 56 1.51 -4.83 -10.17
N THR A 57 1.88 -3.71 -10.80
CA THR A 57 3.27 -3.36 -11.07
C THR A 57 4.05 -3.18 -9.77
N ALA A 58 3.47 -2.49 -8.80
CA ALA A 58 4.16 -2.19 -7.55
C ALA A 58 4.39 -3.46 -6.70
N VAL A 59 3.46 -4.42 -6.71
CA VAL A 59 3.68 -5.75 -6.08
C VAL A 59 4.75 -6.54 -6.83
N LYS A 60 4.76 -6.52 -8.17
CA LYS A 60 5.79 -7.18 -8.99
C LYS A 60 7.19 -6.66 -8.72
N THR A 61 7.32 -5.35 -8.55
CA THR A 61 8.62 -4.69 -8.36
C THR A 61 9.05 -4.59 -6.90
N SER A 62 8.20 -4.98 -5.94
CA SER A 62 8.56 -4.88 -4.51
C SER A 62 9.61 -5.90 -4.08
N THR A 63 9.98 -6.88 -4.91
CA THR A 63 11.13 -7.78 -4.68
C THR A 63 11.15 -8.43 -3.28
N GLY A 64 10.00 -8.90 -2.80
CA GLY A 64 9.85 -9.52 -1.48
C GLY A 64 9.62 -8.56 -0.31
N ARG A 65 9.58 -7.24 -0.57
CA ARG A 65 9.30 -6.22 0.45
C ARG A 65 7.81 -6.00 0.64
N ALA A 66 7.49 -5.42 1.79
CA ALA A 66 6.13 -4.99 2.10
C ALA A 66 5.72 -3.82 1.21
N ILE A 67 4.50 -3.93 0.67
CA ILE A 67 3.86 -2.89 -0.09
C ILE A 67 2.43 -2.68 0.42
N GLY A 68 2.09 -1.43 0.74
CA GLY A 68 0.76 -1.05 1.17
C GLY A 68 0.10 -0.12 0.15
N PHE A 69 -1.23 -0.07 0.22
CA PHE A 69 -2.07 0.84 -0.55
C PHE A 69 -3.12 1.46 0.39
N VAL A 70 -3.35 2.76 0.28
CA VAL A 70 -4.47 3.46 0.95
C VAL A 70 -5.30 4.10 -0.13
N LEU A 71 -6.60 3.83 -0.12
CA LEU A 71 -7.55 4.33 -1.11
C LEU A 71 -8.79 4.87 -0.43
N ASP A 72 -9.37 5.91 -1.01
CA ASP A 72 -10.62 6.47 -0.51
C ASP A 72 -11.81 5.52 -0.75
N ALA A 73 -12.79 5.62 0.14
CA ALA A 73 -14.05 4.88 0.12
C ALA A 73 -15.22 5.73 -0.40
N ASP A 74 -14.94 6.71 -1.28
CA ASP A 74 -15.93 7.64 -1.81
C ASP A 74 -16.99 6.99 -2.70
N SER A 75 -16.66 5.84 -3.30
CA SER A 75 -17.62 4.96 -3.96
C SER A 75 -18.08 3.87 -2.99
N PRO A 76 -19.23 3.20 -3.25
CA PRO A 76 -19.66 2.07 -2.44
C PRO A 76 -18.50 1.12 -2.18
N ILE A 77 -18.21 0.85 -0.90
CA ILE A 77 -17.00 0.16 -0.46
C ILE A 77 -16.85 -1.20 -1.14
N GLU A 78 -17.96 -1.87 -1.48
CA GLU A 78 -17.99 -3.12 -2.21
C GLU A 78 -17.41 -2.99 -3.63
N ASN A 79 -17.71 -1.90 -4.32
CA ASN A 79 -17.18 -1.63 -5.66
C ASN A 79 -15.67 -1.38 -5.61
N ARG A 80 -15.24 -0.56 -4.64
CA ARG A 80 -13.81 -0.30 -4.41
C ARG A 80 -13.06 -1.59 -4.07
N TRP A 81 -13.61 -2.36 -3.14
CA TRP A 81 -13.02 -3.62 -2.71
C TRP A 81 -12.94 -4.63 -3.84
N ASN A 82 -13.99 -4.76 -4.65
CA ASN A 82 -13.97 -5.64 -5.81
C ASN A 82 -12.88 -5.23 -6.82
N ALA A 83 -12.69 -3.92 -7.06
CA ALA A 83 -11.61 -3.44 -7.91
C ALA A 83 -10.22 -3.81 -7.36
N VAL A 84 -9.99 -3.62 -6.06
CA VAL A 84 -8.76 -4.04 -5.37
C VAL A 84 -8.53 -5.55 -5.51
N ARG A 85 -9.55 -6.36 -5.21
CA ARG A 85 -9.50 -7.83 -5.29
C ARG A 85 -9.03 -8.30 -6.66
N VAL A 86 -9.61 -7.76 -7.72
CA VAL A 86 -9.24 -8.13 -9.10
C VAL A 86 -7.76 -7.86 -9.38
N ARG A 87 -7.18 -6.78 -8.84
CA ARG A 87 -5.75 -6.46 -9.05
C ARG A 87 -4.85 -7.36 -8.21
N LEU A 88 -5.19 -7.59 -6.95
CA LEU A 88 -4.40 -8.42 -6.04
C LEU A 88 -4.42 -9.91 -6.42
N GLN A 89 -5.54 -10.42 -6.94
CA GLN A 89 -5.62 -11.80 -7.43
C GLN A 89 -4.69 -12.06 -8.63
N ARG A 90 -4.41 -11.05 -9.48
CA ARG A 90 -3.45 -11.19 -10.60
C ARG A 90 -2.00 -11.37 -10.16
N VAL A 91 -1.73 -11.07 -8.89
CA VAL A 91 -0.41 -11.26 -8.26
C VAL A 91 -0.45 -12.35 -7.19
N ASP A 92 -1.39 -13.30 -7.31
CA ASP A 92 -1.53 -14.48 -6.45
C ASP A 92 -1.64 -14.15 -4.95
N VAL A 93 -2.42 -13.11 -4.63
CA VAL A 93 -2.84 -12.80 -3.27
C VAL A 93 -4.26 -13.33 -3.04
N VAL A 94 -4.46 -14.06 -1.94
CA VAL A 94 -5.78 -14.58 -1.54
C VAL A 94 -6.53 -13.50 -0.78
N VAL A 95 -7.53 -12.89 -1.43
CA VAL A 95 -8.27 -11.74 -0.89
C VAL A 95 -9.70 -12.14 -0.48
N PRO A 96 -10.19 -11.76 0.71
CA PRO A 96 -11.53 -12.12 1.17
C PRO A 96 -12.64 -11.52 0.30
N GLY A 97 -13.80 -12.16 0.33
CA GLY A 97 -14.98 -11.76 -0.44
C GLY A 97 -15.44 -10.32 -0.18
N THR A 98 -15.32 -9.89 1.07
CA THR A 98 -15.77 -8.61 1.60
C THR A 98 -14.61 -7.85 2.25
N PRO A 99 -14.65 -6.50 2.26
CA PRO A 99 -13.62 -5.68 2.90
C PRO A 99 -13.65 -5.91 4.42
N LEU A 100 -12.47 -5.96 5.03
CA LEU A 100 -12.33 -6.06 6.48
C LEU A 100 -12.26 -4.65 7.09
N PRO A 101 -13.01 -4.34 8.15
CA PRO A 101 -12.99 -3.01 8.78
C PRO A 101 -11.61 -2.57 9.30
N VAL A 102 -10.73 -3.53 9.56
CA VAL A 102 -9.37 -3.31 10.10
C VAL A 102 -8.30 -3.21 9.01
N GLY A 103 -8.70 -3.21 7.74
CA GLY A 103 -7.80 -3.38 6.60
C GLY A 103 -7.45 -4.85 6.36
N PHE A 104 -6.67 -5.09 5.31
CA PHE A 104 -6.29 -6.41 4.86
C PHE A 104 -4.78 -6.49 4.63
N VAL A 105 -4.14 -7.54 5.14
CA VAL A 105 -2.72 -7.84 4.91
C VAL A 105 -2.58 -9.32 4.55
N ALA A 106 -1.87 -9.61 3.47
CA ALA A 106 -1.59 -10.98 3.04
C ALA A 106 -0.26 -11.06 2.27
N GLU A 107 0.16 -12.26 1.94
CA GLU A 107 1.34 -12.50 1.10
C GLU A 107 0.94 -12.80 -0.35
N SER A 108 1.73 -12.28 -1.29
CA SER A 108 1.74 -12.76 -2.66
C SER A 108 2.56 -14.04 -2.73
N ALA A 109 1.91 -15.17 -3.01
CA ALA A 109 2.62 -16.45 -3.12
C ALA A 109 3.67 -16.45 -4.25
N LYS A 110 3.40 -15.67 -5.31
CA LYS A 110 4.23 -15.54 -6.51
C LYS A 110 5.45 -14.63 -6.33
N TYR A 111 5.26 -13.47 -5.72
CA TYR A 111 6.33 -12.47 -5.58
C TYR A 111 6.99 -12.47 -4.20
N LYS A 112 6.48 -13.29 -3.26
CA LYS A 112 6.95 -13.39 -1.87
C LYS A 112 6.92 -12.06 -1.12
N SER A 113 6.03 -11.17 -1.54
CA SER A 113 5.86 -9.83 -0.99
C SER A 113 4.65 -9.78 -0.06
N THR A 114 4.79 -9.09 1.08
CA THR A 114 3.65 -8.73 1.92
C THR A 114 2.89 -7.59 1.26
N VAL A 115 1.57 -7.72 1.12
CA VAL A 115 0.69 -6.74 0.50
C VAL A 115 -0.39 -6.33 1.49
N GLY A 116 -0.58 -5.02 1.67
CA GLY A 116 -1.60 -4.43 2.53
C GLY A 116 -2.53 -3.47 1.79
N VAL A 117 -3.82 -3.45 2.14
CA VAL A 117 -4.82 -2.47 1.72
C VAL A 117 -5.67 -2.04 2.89
#